data_AF-A0A8J7EJJ9-F1
#
_entry.id   AF-A0A8J7EJJ9-F1
#
_cell.length_a   1.000
_cell.length_b   1.000
_cell.length_c   1.000
_cell.angle_alpha   90.00
_cell.angle_beta   90.00
_cell.angle_gamma   90.00
#
_symmetry.space_group_name_H-M   'P 1'
#
loop_
_entity.id
_entity.type
_entity.pdbx_description
1 polymer ?
#
loop_
_entity_poly.entity_id
_entity_poly.type
_entity_poly.pdbx_seq_one_letter_code
_entity_poly.pdbx_strand_id
1 'polypeptide(L)'
;MNNADDTSKILLSVIDNLILKNPKGVAAGMLAAWFLCTISPIISPLIHKEFGLDLSSVGLWGWMGISIPIFNIPYFFKKDLPEDAKGLLVAIDIINKTNLSKAEKRYRQRKLIEDYSMNLLTKDNEQKQLSLEKTKSTIPD
;
A
#
# COMPACT_ATOMS: atom_id res chain seq x y z
N MET A 1 22.40 -6.75 -27.39
CA MET A 1 22.06 -6.28 -26.03
C MET A 1 20.67 -5.68 -26.12
N ASN A 2 19.66 -6.42 -25.65
CA ASN A 2 18.25 -6.19 -25.92
C ASN A 2 17.62 -5.21 -24.91
N ASN A 3 17.87 -3.91 -25.06
CA ASN A 3 17.23 -2.90 -24.22
C ASN A 3 15.69 -2.84 -24.40
N ALA A 4 15.17 -3.29 -25.55
CA ALA A 4 13.74 -3.35 -25.81
C ALA A 4 13.01 -4.38 -24.95
N ASP A 5 13.67 -5.51 -24.64
CA ASP A 5 13.06 -6.60 -23.87
C ASP A 5 12.92 -6.24 -22.39
N ASP A 6 13.91 -5.54 -21.82
CA ASP A 6 13.89 -5.16 -20.39
C ASP A 6 12.91 -4.01 -20.12
N THR A 7 12.84 -3.03 -21.02
CA THR A 7 11.87 -1.92 -20.92
C THR A 7 10.44 -2.44 -21.01
N SER A 8 10.19 -3.41 -21.91
CA SER A 8 8.87 -4.03 -22.08
C SER A 8 8.47 -4.87 -20.86
N LYS A 9 9.40 -5.61 -20.25
CA LYS A 9 9.14 -6.37 -19.01
C LYS A 9 8.80 -5.46 -17.83
N ILE A 10 9.51 -4.34 -17.70
CA ILE A 10 9.22 -3.35 -16.64
C ILE A 10 7.84 -2.73 -16.89
N LEU A 11 7.55 -2.31 -18.13
CA LEU A 11 6.26 -1.72 -18.48
C LEU A 11 5.10 -2.69 -18.22
N LEU A 12 5.24 -3.96 -18.62
CA LEU A 12 4.25 -5.00 -18.37
C LEU A 12 4.07 -5.27 -16.88
N SER A 13 5.17 -5.33 -16.11
CA SER A 13 5.10 -5.51 -14.66
C SER A 13 4.42 -4.33 -13.96
N VAL A 14 4.64 -3.11 -14.44
CA VAL A 14 3.98 -1.89 -13.95
C VAL A 14 2.49 -1.94 -14.30
N ILE A 15 2.13 -2.25 -15.54
CA ILE A 15 0.73 -2.35 -15.99
C ILE A 15 -0.01 -3.44 -15.21
N ASP A 16 0.58 -4.63 -15.06
CA ASP A 16 -0.03 -5.74 -14.32
C ASP A 16 -0.15 -5.42 -12.83
N ASN A 17 0.86 -4.81 -12.21
CA ASN A 17 0.79 -4.47 -10.79
C ASN A 17 -0.06 -3.22 -10.48
N LEU A 18 -0.24 -2.29 -11.42
CA LEU A 18 -1.09 -1.11 -11.21
C LEU A 18 -2.55 -1.37 -11.59
N ILE A 19 -2.79 -1.88 -12.81
CA ILE A 19 -4.12 -1.95 -13.39
C ILE A 19 -4.91 -3.15 -12.83
N LEU A 20 -4.29 -4.33 -12.78
CA LEU A 20 -4.99 -5.54 -12.32
C LEU A 20 -5.13 -5.60 -10.80
N LYS A 21 -4.12 -5.17 -10.05
CA LYS A 21 -4.12 -5.29 -8.58
C LYS A 21 -4.86 -4.15 -7.86
N ASN A 22 -4.98 -2.97 -8.46
CA ASN A 22 -5.70 -1.84 -7.86
C ASN A 22 -6.47 -0.99 -8.89
N PRO A 23 -7.51 -1.56 -9.54
CA PRO A 23 -8.30 -0.84 -10.54
C PRO A 23 -9.00 0.40 -9.96
N LYS A 24 -9.31 0.40 -8.65
CA LYS A 24 -9.90 1.56 -7.96
C LYS A 24 -8.91 2.73 -7.86
N GLY A 25 -7.64 2.44 -7.58
CA GLY A 25 -6.58 3.46 -7.54
C GLY A 25 -6.31 4.06 -8.92
N VAL A 26 -6.33 3.22 -9.97
CA VAL A 26 -6.21 3.70 -11.35
C VAL A 26 -7.39 4.58 -11.75
N ALA A 27 -8.63 4.16 -11.48
CA ALA A 27 -9.82 4.96 -11.76
C ALA A 27 -9.82 6.30 -11.00
N ALA A 28 -9.44 6.29 -9.72
CA ALA A 28 -9.29 7.51 -8.93
C ALA A 28 -8.19 8.43 -9.50
N GLY A 29 -7.06 7.86 -9.93
CA GLY A 29 -5.98 8.57 -10.61
C GLY A 29 -6.45 9.20 -11.92
N MET A 30 -7.21 8.49 -12.75
CA MET A 30 -7.75 9.02 -14.01
C MET A 30 -8.74 10.18 -13.77
N LEU A 31 -9.62 10.07 -12.77
CA LEU A 31 -10.53 11.15 -12.40
C LEU A 31 -9.78 12.37 -11.87
N ALA A 32 -8.75 12.15 -11.03
CA ALA A 32 -7.88 13.22 -10.56
C ALA A 32 -7.11 13.88 -11.71
N ALA A 33 -6.62 13.10 -12.68
CA ALA A 33 -5.95 13.63 -13.86
C ALA A 33 -6.88 14.53 -14.68
N TRP A 34 -8.11 14.09 -14.91
CA TRP A 34 -9.12 14.87 -15.63
C TRP A 34 -9.47 16.16 -14.89
N PHE A 35 -9.66 16.08 -13.57
CA PHE A 35 -9.92 17.25 -12.73
C PHE A 35 -8.76 18.25 -12.77
N LEU A 36 -7.52 17.77 -12.59
CA LEU A 36 -6.32 18.60 -12.65
C LEU A 36 -6.11 19.21 -14.03
N CYS A 37 -6.33 18.45 -15.11
CA CYS A 37 -6.27 18.98 -16.47
C CYS A 37 -7.31 20.09 -16.70
N THR A 38 -8.50 19.98 -16.11
CA THR A 38 -9.57 20.98 -16.25
C THR A 38 -9.29 22.25 -15.44
N ILE A 39 -8.71 22.11 -14.25
CA ILE A 39 -8.46 23.24 -13.33
C ILE A 39 -7.10 23.89 -13.59
N SER A 40 -6.14 23.17 -14.17
CA SER A 40 -4.79 23.66 -14.43
C SER A 40 -4.76 24.98 -15.20
N PRO A 41 -5.59 25.25 -16.23
CA PRO A 41 -5.57 26.53 -16.95
C PRO A 41 -6.11 27.69 -16.10
N ILE A 42 -7.02 27.40 -15.16
CA ILE A 42 -7.64 28.39 -14.27
C ILE A 42 -6.62 28.87 -13.23
N ILE A 43 -5.81 27.95 -12.68
CA ILE A 43 -4.84 28.24 -11.62
C ILE A 43 -3.45 28.56 -12.20
N SER A 44 -3.16 28.19 -13.45
CA SER A 44 -1.88 28.50 -14.11
C SER A 44 -1.43 29.96 -13.99
N PRO A 45 -2.27 30.99 -14.22
CA PRO A 45 -1.83 32.38 -14.10
C PRO A 45 -1.39 32.77 -12.67
N LEU A 46 -1.96 32.13 -11.63
CA LEU A 46 -1.53 32.33 -10.24
C LEU A 46 -0.19 31.63 -9.96
N ILE A 47 -0.05 30.39 -10.42
CA ILE A 47 1.14 29.57 -10.13
C ILE A 47 2.35 30.02 -10.95
N HIS A 48 2.13 30.45 -12.19
CA HIS A 48 3.18 31.00 -13.03
C HIS A 48 3.82 32.25 -12.40
N LYS A 49 3.02 33.07 -11.72
CA LYS A 49 3.49 34.27 -11.03
C LYS A 49 4.37 33.99 -9.80
N GLU A 50 4.03 32.97 -9.02
CA GLU A 50 4.73 32.65 -7.76
C GLU A 50 5.85 31.63 -7.92
N PHE A 51 5.71 30.68 -8.85
CA PHE A 51 6.62 29.53 -8.99
C PHE A 51 7.25 29.40 -10.38
N GLY A 52 6.86 30.23 -11.36
CA GLY A 52 7.36 30.14 -12.74
C GLY A 52 6.92 28.87 -13.49
N LEU A 53 5.99 28.10 -12.93
CA LEU A 53 5.51 26.84 -13.52
C LEU A 53 4.24 27.10 -14.34
N ASP A 54 4.22 26.62 -15.58
CA ASP A 54 3.03 26.65 -16.43
C ASP A 54 2.30 25.30 -16.41
N LEU A 55 1.31 25.19 -15.53
CA LEU A 55 0.50 23.98 -15.40
C LEU A 55 -0.46 23.77 -16.58
N SER A 56 -0.74 24.81 -17.35
CA SER A 56 -1.63 24.72 -18.52
C SER A 56 -1.01 23.94 -19.67
N SER A 57 0.33 23.87 -19.70
CA SER A 57 1.08 23.05 -20.66
C SER A 57 1.01 21.55 -20.36
N VAL A 58 0.61 21.17 -19.14
CA VAL A 58 0.51 19.77 -18.72
C VAL A 58 -0.82 19.21 -19.21
N GLY A 59 -0.77 18.49 -20.34
CA GLY A 59 -1.92 17.79 -20.89
C GLY A 59 -2.41 16.63 -20.03
N LEU A 60 -3.57 16.07 -20.39
CA LEU A 60 -4.21 14.96 -19.65
C LEU A 60 -3.26 13.77 -19.43
N TRP A 61 -2.44 13.41 -20.42
CA TRP A 61 -1.44 12.33 -20.31
C TRP A 61 -0.35 12.63 -19.27
N GLY A 62 0.09 13.89 -19.16
CA GLY A 62 1.05 14.30 -18.13
C GLY A 62 0.43 14.20 -16.74
N TRP A 63 -0.80 14.68 -16.57
CA TRP A 63 -1.52 14.54 -15.31
C TRP A 63 -1.84 13.08 -14.95
N MET A 64 -2.14 12.23 -15.92
CA MET A 64 -2.32 10.78 -15.70
C MET A 64 -1.02 10.11 -15.25
N GLY A 65 0.12 10.48 -15.85
CA GLY A 65 1.43 9.98 -15.47
C GLY A 65 1.83 10.31 -14.03
N ILE A 66 1.27 11.36 -13.44
CA ILE A 66 1.54 11.78 -12.06
C ILE A 66 0.49 11.20 -11.09
N SER A 67 -0.79 11.36 -11.43
CA SER A 67 -1.91 11.00 -10.55
C SER A 67 -2.07 9.49 -10.38
N ILE A 68 -1.95 8.69 -11.43
CA ILE A 68 -2.14 7.24 -11.35
C ILE A 68 -1.13 6.60 -10.38
N PRO A 69 0.18 6.90 -10.45
CA PRO A 69 1.12 6.44 -9.43
C PRO A 69 0.79 6.93 -8.03
N ILE A 70 0.46 8.22 -7.84
CA ILE A 70 0.17 8.80 -6.51
C ILE A 70 -0.96 8.05 -5.80
N PHE A 71 -2.04 7.74 -6.51
CA PHE A 71 -3.17 7.01 -5.94
C PHE A 71 -2.88 5.51 -5.71
N ASN A 72 -1.78 5.00 -6.28
CA ASN A 72 -1.31 3.63 -6.12
C ASN A 72 -0.08 3.50 -5.20
N ILE A 73 0.52 4.60 -4.75
CA ILE A 73 1.60 4.62 -3.74
C ILE A 73 1.26 3.72 -2.53
N PRO A 74 0.06 3.78 -1.92
CA PRO A 74 -0.26 2.91 -0.79
C PRO A 74 -0.21 1.42 -1.13
N TYR A 75 -0.34 1.04 -2.40
CA TYR A 75 -0.23 -0.34 -2.87
C TYR A 75 1.23 -0.78 -3.06
N PHE A 76 2.10 0.12 -3.51
CA PHE A 76 3.55 -0.13 -3.59
C PHE A 76 4.21 -0.21 -2.21
N PHE A 77 3.71 0.55 -1.24
CA PHE A 77 4.25 0.58 0.14
C PHE A 77 3.49 -0.32 1.13
N LYS A 78 2.43 -1.01 0.69
CA LYS A 78 1.91 -2.16 1.42
C LYS A 78 2.97 -3.27 1.32
N LYS A 79 3.97 -3.22 2.21
CA LYS A 79 4.60 -4.44 2.72
C LYS A 79 3.48 -5.42 2.96
N ASP A 80 3.58 -6.61 2.37
CA ASP A 80 2.66 -7.71 2.66
C ASP A 80 2.53 -7.78 4.18
N LEU A 81 1.40 -7.26 4.69
CA LEU A 81 1.04 -7.54 6.07
C LEU A 81 0.99 -9.06 6.11
N PRO A 82 1.77 -9.68 7.01
CA PRO A 82 1.78 -11.12 7.10
C PRO A 82 0.33 -11.58 7.30
N GLU A 83 -0.01 -12.73 6.74
CA GLU A 83 -1.41 -13.17 6.55
C GLU A 83 -2.20 -13.22 7.86
N ASP A 84 -1.49 -13.45 8.95
CA ASP A 84 -1.90 -13.36 10.34
C ASP A 84 -2.37 -11.93 10.73
N ALA A 85 -1.72 -10.88 10.25
CA ALA A 85 -2.09 -9.48 10.51
C ALA A 85 -3.30 -9.03 9.68
N LYS A 86 -3.54 -9.65 8.51
CA LYS A 86 -4.77 -9.43 7.73
C LYS A 86 -5.98 -9.98 8.48
N GLY A 87 -5.84 -11.15 9.13
CA GLY A 87 -6.89 -11.72 10.00
C GLY A 87 -7.26 -10.79 11.16
N LEU A 88 -6.27 -10.15 11.78
CA LEU A 88 -6.50 -9.18 12.85
C LEU A 88 -7.29 -7.95 12.37
N LEU A 89 -6.95 -7.40 11.19
CA LEU A 89 -7.68 -6.27 10.61
C LEU A 89 -9.13 -6.60 10.28
N VAL A 90 -9.40 -7.80 9.77
CA VAL A 90 -10.77 -8.27 9.50
C VAL A 90 -11.56 -8.41 10.81
N ALA A 91 -10.96 -8.98 11.86
CA ALA A 91 -11.60 -9.09 13.16
C ALA A 91 -11.93 -7.72 13.79
N ILE A 92 -11.03 -6.74 13.64
CA ILE A 92 -11.26 -5.35 14.06
C ILE A 92 -12.40 -4.70 13.28
N ASP A 93 -12.49 -4.95 11.97
CA ASP A 93 -13.57 -4.41 11.12
C ASP A 93 -14.94 -5.01 11.48
N ILE A 94 -15.00 -6.30 11.82
CA ILE A 94 -16.23 -6.97 12.32
C ILE A 94 -16.69 -6.31 13.64
N ILE A 95 -15.77 -6.05 14.57
CA ILE A 95 -16.09 -5.34 15.83
C ILE A 95 -16.60 -3.92 15.56
N ASN A 96 -16.02 -3.22 14.59
CA ASN A 96 -16.47 -1.88 14.22
C ASN A 96 -17.89 -1.88 13.64
N LYS A 97 -18.28 -2.92 12.90
CA LYS A 97 -19.61 -3.07 12.30
C LYS A 97 -20.69 -3.58 13.26
N THR A 98 -20.32 -4.21 14.38
CA THR A 98 -21.31 -4.59 15.41
C THR A 98 -21.91 -3.38 16.12
N ASN A 99 -23.17 -3.49 16.56
CA ASN A 99 -23.89 -2.46 17.33
C ASN A 99 -23.49 -2.40 18.81
N LEU A 100 -22.19 -2.55 19.09
CA LEU A 100 -21.63 -2.46 20.44
C LEU A 100 -21.39 -1.00 20.85
N SER A 101 -21.42 -0.75 22.16
CA SER A 101 -20.97 0.53 22.73
C SER A 101 -19.52 0.81 22.34
N LYS A 102 -19.17 2.09 22.16
CA LYS A 102 -17.82 2.54 21.81
C LYS A 102 -16.76 2.03 22.80
N ALA A 103 -17.12 1.90 24.08
CA ALA A 103 -16.24 1.36 25.12
C ALA A 103 -15.96 -0.14 24.90
N GLU A 104 -16.98 -0.93 24.59
CA GLU A 104 -16.85 -2.37 24.31
C GLU A 104 -16.08 -2.67 23.03
N LYS A 105 -16.27 -1.85 21.99
CA LYS A 105 -15.46 -1.95 20.76
C LYS A 105 -13.98 -1.77 21.07
N ARG A 106 -13.62 -0.75 21.86
CA ARG A 106 -12.24 -0.47 22.27
C ARG A 106 -11.64 -1.59 23.11
N TYR A 107 -12.42 -2.13 24.06
CA TYR A 107 -11.97 -3.24 24.90
C TYR A 107 -11.68 -4.50 24.06
N ARG A 108 -12.61 -4.89 23.19
CA ARG A 108 -12.45 -6.08 22.33
C ARG A 108 -11.30 -5.92 21.33
N GLN A 109 -11.11 -4.72 20.78
CA GLN A 109 -9.97 -4.42 19.90
C GLN A 109 -8.63 -4.54 20.64
N ARG A 110 -8.52 -3.98 21.85
CA ARG A 110 -7.29 -4.12 22.66
C ARG A 110 -6.99 -5.57 22.97
N LYS A 111 -8.01 -6.35 23.38
CA LYS A 111 -7.85 -7.77 23.67
C LYS A 111 -7.35 -8.56 22.45
N LEU A 112 -7.93 -8.32 21.27
CA LEU A 112 -7.46 -8.96 20.03
C LEU A 112 -6.01 -8.61 19.69
N ILE A 113 -5.60 -7.35 19.86
CA ILE A 113 -4.23 -6.91 19.60
C ILE A 113 -3.28 -7.58 20.60
N GLU A 114 -3.67 -7.66 21.86
CA GLU A 114 -2.88 -8.27 22.94
C GLU A 114 -2.68 -9.78 22.71
N ASP A 115 -3.77 -10.52 22.46
CA ASP A 115 -3.73 -11.96 22.15
C ASP A 115 -2.85 -12.23 20.92
N TYR A 116 -2.97 -11.38 19.89
CA TYR A 116 -2.16 -11.49 18.69
C TYR A 116 -0.67 -11.22 18.94
N SER A 117 -0.36 -10.20 19.74
CA SER A 117 1.02 -9.87 20.12
C SER A 117 1.68 -10.98 20.92
N MET A 118 0.95 -11.61 21.84
CA MET A 118 1.44 -12.72 22.65
C MET A 118 1.73 -13.95 21.77
N ASN A 119 0.85 -14.27 20.82
CA ASN A 119 1.05 -15.39 19.91
C ASN A 119 2.25 -15.19 18.97
N LEU A 120 2.52 -13.96 18.54
CA LEU A 120 3.72 -13.64 17.75
C LEU A 120 5.00 -13.84 18.56
N LEU A 121 5.03 -13.37 19.81
CA LEU A 121 6.18 -13.54 20.70
C LEU A 121 6.46 -15.01 20.99
N THR A 122 5.42 -15.82 21.21
CA THR A 122 5.56 -17.26 21.42
C THR A 122 6.13 -17.96 20.18
N LYS A 123 5.61 -17.67 18.99
CA LYS A 123 6.11 -18.25 17.73
C LYS A 123 7.58 -17.89 17.43
N ASP A 124 7.97 -16.63 17.69
CA ASP A 124 9.36 -16.19 17.50
C ASP A 124 10.32 -16.92 18.46
N ASN A 125 9.89 -17.11 19.71
CA ASN A 125 10.65 -17.87 20.70
C ASN A 125 10.77 -19.36 20.34
N GLU A 126 9.71 -19.99 19.87
CA GLU A 126 9.72 -21.39 19.40
C GLU A 126 10.67 -21.57 18.21
N GLN A 127 10.65 -20.67 17.21
CA GLN A 127 11.58 -20.71 16.08
C GLN A 127 13.04 -20.51 16.49
N LYS A 128 13.30 -19.61 17.45
CA LYS A 128 14.65 -19.43 18.03
C LYS A 128 15.14 -20.68 18.75
N GLN A 129 14.27 -21.36 19.50
CA GLN A 129 14.64 -22.61 20.16
C GLN A 129 14.92 -23.74 19.16
N LEU A 130 14.07 -23.90 18.15
CA LEU A 130 14.24 -24.89 17.07
C LEU A 130 15.53 -24.69 16.26
N SER A 131 15.93 -23.44 16.02
CA SER A 131 17.17 -23.11 15.30
C SER A 131 18.42 -23.34 16.16
N LEU A 132 18.35 -23.04 17.47
CA LEU A 132 19.43 -23.34 18.41
C LEU A 132 19.61 -24.84 18.63
N GLU A 133 18.53 -25.61 18.70
CA GLU A 133 18.56 -27.07 18.86
C GLU A 133 19.15 -27.77 17.62
N LYS A 134 18.77 -27.34 16.41
CA LYS A 134 19.40 -27.81 15.16
C LYS A 134 20.89 -27.49 15.08
N THR A 135 21.30 -26.33 15.57
CA THR A 135 22.72 -25.94 15.56
C THR A 135 23.52 -26.78 16.55
N LYS A 136 22.94 -27.14 17.70
CA LYS A 136 23.55 -28.05 18.68
C LYS A 136 23.69 -29.49 18.17
N SER A 137 22.74 -29.99 17.37
CA SER A 137 22.82 -31.36 16.84
C SER A 137 23.75 -31.52 15.62
N THR A 138 24.31 -30.43 15.09
CA THR A 138 25.18 -30.45 13.90
C THR A 138 26.66 -30.28 14.24
N ILE A 139 27.01 -30.09 15.52
CA ILE A 139 28.39 -30.06 16.00
C ILE A 139 28.71 -31.46 16.57
N PRO A 140 29.57 -32.25 15.91
CA PRO A 140 30.01 -33.53 16.48
C PRO A 140 30.98 -33.29 17.64
N ASP A 141 30.89 -34.12 18.68
CA ASP A 141 31.84 -34.18 19.80
C ASP A 141 33.28 -34.45 19.34
#